data_AF-A0A2A2HZG2-F1
#
_entry.id   AF-A0A2A2HZG2-F1
#
_cell.length_a   1.000
_cell.length_b   1.000
_cell.length_c   1.000
_cell.angle_alpha   90.00
_cell.angle_beta   90.00
_cell.angle_gamma   90.00
#
_symmetry.space_group_name_H-M   'P 1'
#
loop_
_entity.id
_entity.type
_entity.pdbx_description
1 polymer ?
#
loop_
_entity_poly.entity_id
_entity_poly.type
_entity_poly.pdbx_seq_one_letter_code
_entity_poly.pdbx_strand_id
1 'polypeptide(L)'
;ANIANVGILAAVVTLGALLAVAIPISRVISKSMDEVVDRLRTMAQTDGDLTIRISTNSQDEVGDLVYWFNSFVEKLQQVIRQLVESAVPLAELSETVHNLSGRMQKSLGQQDEYAAQSQQAMEEMSRSVAEIAESAAEAANAASNANQHAEQG
;
A
#
# COMPACT_ATOMS: atom_id res chain seq x y z
N ALA A 1 -33.85 -47.18 62.82
CA ALA A 1 -33.30 -47.74 61.56
C ALA A 1 -34.03 -47.25 60.31
N ASN A 2 -35.37 -47.24 60.27
CA ASN A 2 -36.13 -46.98 59.04
C ASN A 2 -36.05 -45.53 58.51
N ILE A 3 -36.07 -44.51 59.37
CA ILE A 3 -36.00 -43.10 58.94
C ILE A 3 -34.64 -42.77 58.30
N ALA A 4 -33.55 -43.31 58.85
CA ALA A 4 -32.21 -43.11 58.30
C ALA A 4 -32.06 -43.75 56.90
N ASN A 5 -32.59 -44.96 56.71
CA ASN A 5 -32.54 -45.64 55.41
C ASN A 5 -33.37 -44.89 54.35
N VAL A 6 -34.54 -44.37 54.71
CA VAL A 6 -35.35 -43.54 53.81
C VAL A 6 -34.63 -42.24 53.45
N GLY A 7 -33.97 -41.58 54.41
CA GLY A 7 -33.18 -40.38 54.15
C GLY A 7 -32.00 -40.61 53.20
N ILE A 8 -31.28 -41.74 53.38
CA ILE A 8 -30.17 -42.12 52.48
C ILE A 8 -30.69 -42.39 51.07
N LEU A 9 -31.80 -43.12 50.94
CA LEU A 9 -32.38 -43.47 49.65
C LEU A 9 -32.86 -42.22 48.89
N ALA A 10 -33.49 -41.27 49.59
CA ALA A 10 -33.85 -39.97 49.02
C ALA A 10 -32.61 -39.19 48.55
N ALA A 11 -31.55 -39.11 49.36
CA ALA A 11 -30.32 -38.41 49.00
C ALA A 11 -29.64 -39.00 47.75
N VAL A 12 -29.60 -40.33 47.64
CA VAL A 12 -29.02 -41.03 46.48
C VAL A 12 -29.86 -40.76 45.22
N VAL A 13 -31.18 -40.80 45.32
CA VAL A 13 -32.08 -40.51 44.18
C VAL A 13 -31.92 -39.05 43.73
N THR A 14 -31.89 -38.09 44.66
CA THR A 14 -31.68 -36.68 44.33
C THR A 14 -30.31 -36.44 43.70
N LEU A 15 -29.24 -37.05 44.23
CA LEU A 15 -27.91 -36.94 43.65
C LEU A 15 -27.85 -37.57 42.24
N GLY A 16 -28.48 -38.74 42.06
CA GLY A 16 -28.59 -39.39 40.77
C GLY A 16 -29.32 -38.53 39.73
N ALA A 17 -30.42 -37.88 40.12
CA ALA A 17 -31.16 -36.96 39.27
C ALA A 17 -30.35 -35.72 38.89
N LEU A 18 -29.62 -35.13 39.84
CA LEU A 18 -28.74 -33.99 39.57
C LEU A 18 -27.61 -34.36 38.59
N LEU A 19 -26.96 -35.50 38.79
CA LEU A 19 -25.90 -35.98 37.89
C LEU A 19 -26.44 -36.31 36.50
N ALA A 20 -27.64 -36.92 36.41
CA ALA A 20 -28.28 -37.25 35.15
C ALA A 20 -28.56 -36.01 34.28
N VAL A 21 -28.76 -34.83 34.88
CA VAL A 21 -28.96 -33.56 34.17
C VAL A 21 -27.64 -32.81 33.97
N ALA A 22 -26.77 -32.76 34.98
CA ALA A 22 -25.52 -31.98 34.92
C ALA A 22 -24.51 -32.53 33.89
N ILE A 23 -24.37 -33.86 33.82
CA ILE A 23 -23.42 -34.52 32.92
C ILE A 23 -23.70 -34.23 31.43
N PRO A 24 -24.93 -34.41 30.90
CA PRO A 24 -25.19 -34.14 29.49
C PRO A 24 -25.02 -32.65 29.14
N ILE A 25 -25.44 -31.73 30.01
CA ILE A 25 -25.25 -30.28 29.80
C ILE A 25 -23.76 -29.96 29.68
N SER A 26 -22.94 -30.42 30.63
CA SER A 26 -21.50 -30.20 30.60
C SER A 26 -20.85 -30.78 29.33
N ARG A 27 -21.28 -31.97 28.90
CA ARG A 27 -20.75 -32.58 27.66
C ARG A 27 -21.10 -31.81 26.40
N VAL A 28 -22.33 -31.27 26.31
CA VAL A 28 -22.75 -30.47 25.16
C VAL A 28 -21.92 -29.19 25.08
N ILE A 29 -21.75 -28.48 26.20
CA ILE A 29 -20.96 -27.24 26.24
C ILE A 29 -19.50 -27.50 25.88
N SER A 30 -18.87 -28.51 26.50
CA SER A 30 -17.48 -28.87 26.20
C SER A 30 -17.29 -29.23 24.73
N LYS A 31 -18.21 -30.02 24.15
CA LYS A 31 -18.15 -30.39 22.74
C LYS A 31 -18.25 -29.17 21.82
N SER A 32 -19.20 -28.26 22.08
CA SER A 32 -19.33 -27.03 21.28
C SER A 32 -18.09 -26.14 21.38
N MET A 33 -17.45 -26.07 22.56
CA MET A 33 -16.20 -25.34 22.73
C MET A 33 -15.03 -25.99 21.99
N ASP A 34 -14.91 -27.33 22.04
CA ASP A 34 -13.88 -28.06 21.31
C ASP A 34 -14.02 -27.85 19.80
N GLU A 35 -15.25 -27.82 19.26
CA GLU A 35 -15.50 -27.52 17.85
C GLU A 35 -15.03 -26.11 17.46
N VAL A 36 -15.30 -25.11 18.29
CA VAL A 36 -14.81 -23.74 18.06
C VAL A 36 -13.28 -23.69 18.10
N VAL A 37 -12.66 -24.32 19.10
CA VAL A 37 -11.20 -24.35 19.28
C VAL A 37 -10.51 -25.06 18.11
N ASP A 38 -11.06 -26.18 17.63
CA ASP A 38 -10.47 -26.94 16.53
C ASP A 38 -10.52 -26.15 15.20
N ARG A 39 -11.61 -25.41 14.98
CA ARG A 39 -11.72 -24.49 13.83
C ARG A 39 -10.73 -23.34 13.92
N LEU A 40 -10.57 -22.73 15.10
CA LEU A 40 -9.58 -21.68 15.33
C LEU A 40 -8.15 -22.20 15.15
N ARG A 41 -7.87 -23.41 15.63
CA ARG A 41 -6.58 -24.08 15.43
C ARG A 41 -6.31 -24.33 13.96
N THR A 42 -7.31 -24.81 13.22
CA THR A 42 -7.20 -25.04 11.77
C THR A 42 -6.90 -23.72 11.04
N MET A 43 -7.59 -22.63 11.38
CA MET A 43 -7.31 -21.30 10.82
C MET A 43 -5.87 -20.85 11.12
N ALA A 44 -5.40 -21.02 12.35
CA ALA A 44 -4.05 -20.62 12.75
C ALA A 44 -2.94 -21.48 12.10
N GLN A 45 -3.20 -22.76 11.84
CA GLN A 45 -2.23 -23.68 11.22
C GLN A 45 -2.22 -23.59 9.68
N THR A 46 -3.33 -23.21 9.07
CA THR A 46 -3.48 -23.12 7.60
C THR A 46 -3.13 -21.71 7.12
N ASP A 47 -1.95 -21.22 7.49
CA ASP A 47 -1.41 -19.90 7.11
C ASP A 47 -2.39 -18.71 7.34
N GLY A 48 -3.33 -18.84 8.27
CA GLY A 48 -4.32 -17.81 8.52
C GLY A 48 -5.40 -17.71 7.44
N ASP A 49 -5.85 -18.82 6.83
CA ASP A 49 -6.96 -18.83 5.88
C ASP A 49 -8.25 -18.27 6.51
N LEU A 50 -8.47 -16.98 6.27
CA LEU A 50 -9.62 -16.23 6.77
C LEU A 50 -10.92 -16.58 6.03
N THR A 51 -10.91 -17.43 5.00
CA THR A 51 -12.14 -17.85 4.28
C THR A 51 -12.95 -18.88 5.07
N ILE A 52 -12.29 -19.55 6.02
CA ILE A 52 -12.95 -20.51 6.91
C ILE A 52 -13.92 -19.75 7.82
N ARG A 53 -15.07 -20.36 8.10
CA ARG A 53 -16.07 -19.87 9.04
C ARG A 53 -16.36 -20.93 10.09
N ILE A 54 -16.68 -20.49 11.29
CA ILE A 54 -17.12 -21.38 12.36
C ILE A 54 -18.64 -21.51 12.26
N SER A 55 -19.15 -22.74 12.17
CA SER A 55 -20.58 -23.04 12.21
C SER A 55 -20.94 -23.64 13.56
N THR A 56 -21.98 -23.14 14.21
CA THR A 56 -22.52 -23.71 15.44
C THR A 56 -24.05 -23.72 15.38
N ASN A 57 -24.65 -24.73 16.01
CA ASN A 57 -26.11 -24.79 16.21
C ASN A 57 -26.52 -24.25 17.58
N SER A 58 -25.57 -23.74 18.37
CA SER A 58 -25.83 -23.16 19.69
C SER A 58 -26.58 -21.83 19.55
N GLN A 59 -27.62 -21.65 20.35
CA GLN A 59 -28.39 -20.40 20.46
C GLN A 59 -28.10 -19.68 21.79
N ASP A 60 -27.02 -20.05 22.45
CA ASP A 60 -26.53 -19.50 23.71
C ASP A 60 -25.31 -18.60 23.46
N GLU A 61 -24.55 -18.29 24.51
CA GLU A 61 -23.36 -17.44 24.44
C GLU A 61 -22.29 -17.98 23.49
N VAL A 62 -22.25 -19.30 23.23
CA VAL A 62 -21.36 -19.89 22.24
C VAL A 62 -21.79 -19.52 20.83
N GLY A 63 -23.09 -19.45 20.58
CA GLY A 63 -23.66 -18.95 19.33
C GLY A 63 -23.25 -17.51 19.04
N ASP A 64 -23.40 -16.64 20.04
CA ASP A 64 -23.02 -15.23 19.96
C ASP A 64 -21.52 -15.06 19.72
N LEU A 65 -20.67 -15.83 20.41
CA LEU A 65 -19.22 -15.82 20.20
C LEU A 65 -18.86 -16.14 18.74
N VAL A 66 -19.45 -17.21 18.19
CA VAL A 66 -19.22 -17.64 16.81
C VAL A 66 -19.68 -16.56 15.82
N TYR A 67 -20.84 -15.95 16.06
CA TYR A 67 -21.36 -14.87 15.24
C TYR A 67 -20.38 -13.68 15.19
N TRP A 68 -20.00 -13.15 16.36
CA TRP A 68 -19.12 -11.99 16.43
C TRP A 68 -17.71 -12.27 15.92
N PHE A 69 -17.20 -13.49 16.12
CA PHE A 69 -15.94 -13.92 15.56
C PHE A 69 -15.97 -13.92 14.03
N ASN A 70 -17.00 -14.52 13.41
CA ASN A 70 -17.16 -14.54 11.96
C ASN A 70 -17.27 -13.11 11.39
N SER A 71 -18.00 -12.21 12.04
CA SER A 71 -18.09 -10.80 11.64
C SER A 71 -16.75 -10.06 11.77
N PHE A 72 -15.95 -10.37 12.78
CA PHE A 72 -14.60 -9.82 12.92
C PHE A 72 -13.69 -10.28 11.78
N VAL A 73 -13.71 -11.57 11.45
CA VAL A 73 -12.93 -12.13 10.34
C VAL A 73 -13.35 -11.53 9.00
N GLU A 74 -14.64 -11.32 8.77
CA GLU A 74 -15.14 -10.65 7.56
C GLU A 74 -14.58 -9.22 7.42
N LYS A 75 -14.57 -8.43 8.50
CA LYS A 75 -13.95 -7.10 8.50
C LYS A 75 -12.46 -7.18 8.23
N LEU A 76 -11.76 -8.15 8.81
CA LEU A 76 -10.33 -8.34 8.58
C LEU A 76 -10.05 -8.67 7.12
N GLN A 77 -10.84 -9.55 6.49
CA GLN A 77 -10.74 -9.85 5.07
C GLN A 77 -10.96 -8.61 4.20
N GLN A 78 -11.94 -7.76 4.54
CA GLN A 78 -12.18 -6.51 3.81
C GLN A 78 -10.98 -5.56 3.89
N VAL A 79 -10.36 -5.42 5.06
CA VAL A 79 -9.15 -4.61 5.24
C VAL A 79 -7.97 -5.16 4.43
N ILE A 80 -7.74 -6.48 4.48
CA ILE A 80 -6.69 -7.12 3.69
C ILE A 80 -6.94 -6.94 2.19
N ARG A 81 -8.18 -7.06 1.73
CA ARG A 81 -8.54 -6.83 0.34
C ARG A 81 -8.25 -5.39 -0.09
N GLN A 82 -8.64 -4.41 0.71
CA GLN A 82 -8.33 -3.00 0.43
C GLN A 82 -6.82 -2.73 0.38
N LEU A 83 -6.05 -3.40 1.26
CA LEU A 83 -4.59 -3.30 1.25
C LEU A 83 -4.01 -3.85 -0.04
N VAL A 84 -4.45 -5.02 -0.51
CA VAL A 84 -4.02 -5.61 -1.79
C VAL A 84 -4.42 -4.72 -2.96
N GLU A 85 -5.67 -4.25 -2.99
CA GLU A 85 -6.18 -3.33 -4.02
C GLU A 85 -5.40 -2.00 -4.06
N SER A 86 -4.81 -1.57 -2.95
CA SER A 86 -3.97 -0.36 -2.88
C SER A 86 -2.49 -0.61 -3.20
N ALA A 87 -1.99 -1.81 -2.91
CA ALA A 87 -0.58 -2.16 -3.14
C ALA A 87 -0.25 -2.33 -4.63
N VAL A 88 -1.16 -2.89 -5.44
CA VAL A 88 -0.95 -3.09 -6.88
C VAL A 88 -0.78 -1.75 -7.62
N PRO A 89 -1.68 -0.77 -7.49
CA PRO A 89 -1.50 0.55 -8.11
C PRO A 89 -0.24 1.27 -7.64
N LEU A 90 0.18 1.05 -6.38
CA LEU A 90 1.41 1.66 -5.87
C LEU A 90 2.66 1.11 -6.59
N ALA A 91 2.69 -0.20 -6.88
CA ALA A 91 3.76 -0.80 -7.67
C ALA A 91 3.78 -0.28 -9.11
N GLU A 92 2.62 -0.20 -9.76
CA GLU A 92 2.49 0.37 -11.11
C GLU A 92 2.90 1.85 -11.17
N LEU A 93 2.54 2.63 -10.15
CA LEU A 93 2.94 4.02 -10.03
C LEU A 93 4.46 4.14 -9.88
N SER A 94 5.09 3.26 -9.08
CA SER A 94 6.55 3.24 -8.92
C SER A 94 7.26 2.97 -10.26
N GLU A 95 6.76 2.02 -11.04
CA GLU A 95 7.28 1.74 -12.40
C GLU A 95 7.05 2.92 -13.35
N THR A 96 5.89 3.58 -13.27
CA THR A 96 5.59 4.78 -14.07
C THR A 96 6.56 5.92 -13.75
N VAL A 97 6.82 6.16 -12.46
CA VAL A 97 7.77 7.18 -12.00
C VAL A 97 9.19 6.83 -12.47
N HIS A 98 9.61 5.58 -12.37
CA HIS A 98 10.92 5.14 -12.87
C HIS A 98 11.10 5.42 -14.37
N ASN A 99 10.10 5.05 -15.17
CA ASN A 99 10.10 5.32 -16.61
C ASN A 99 10.10 6.83 -16.92
N LEU A 100 9.33 7.62 -16.17
CA LEU A 100 9.30 9.08 -16.32
C LEU A 100 10.65 9.71 -15.99
N SER A 101 11.30 9.27 -14.92
CA SER A 101 12.66 9.73 -14.56
C SER A 101 13.68 9.39 -15.64
N GLY A 102 13.61 8.19 -16.24
CA GLY A 102 14.48 7.83 -17.37
C GLY A 102 14.26 8.73 -18.61
N ARG A 103 13.00 9.04 -18.93
CA ARG A 103 12.67 9.98 -20.01
C ARG A 103 13.15 11.41 -19.71
N MET A 104 13.00 11.86 -18.47
CA MET A 104 13.47 13.16 -18.02
C MET A 104 14.99 13.27 -18.15
N GLN A 105 15.75 12.25 -17.75
CA GLN A 105 17.19 12.23 -17.89
C GLN A 105 17.63 12.34 -19.36
N LYS A 106 16.94 11.64 -20.27
CA LYS A 106 17.20 11.77 -21.71
C LYS A 106 16.88 13.17 -22.24
N SER A 107 15.76 13.76 -21.80
CA SER A 107 15.37 15.12 -22.20
C SER A 107 16.35 16.17 -21.70
N LEU A 108 16.88 16.02 -20.47
CA LEU A 108 17.92 16.90 -19.93
C LEU A 108 19.20 16.81 -20.75
N GLY A 109 19.64 15.60 -21.13
CA GLY A 109 20.80 15.44 -22.01
C GLY A 109 20.64 16.15 -23.37
N GLN A 110 19.43 16.11 -23.95
CA GLN A 110 19.13 16.88 -25.17
C GLN A 110 19.12 18.39 -24.94
N GLN A 111 18.62 18.83 -23.78
CA GLN A 111 18.60 20.25 -23.43
C GLN A 111 20.02 20.81 -23.21
N ASP A 112 20.91 20.03 -22.60
CA ASP A 112 22.33 20.38 -22.47
C ASP A 112 22.99 20.54 -23.84
N GLU A 113 22.68 19.65 -24.80
CA GLU A 113 23.19 19.74 -26.17
C GLU A 113 22.69 21.01 -26.89
N TYR A 114 21.40 21.33 -26.76
CA TYR A 114 20.86 22.59 -27.29
C TYR A 114 21.46 23.83 -26.63
N ALA A 115 21.71 23.78 -25.32
CA ALA A 115 22.36 24.88 -24.61
C ALA A 115 23.80 25.10 -25.11
N ALA A 116 24.56 24.02 -25.33
CA ALA A 116 25.91 24.08 -25.89
C ALA A 116 25.91 24.66 -27.33
N GLN A 117 24.98 24.21 -28.18
CA GLN A 117 24.81 24.76 -29.53
C GLN A 117 24.45 26.25 -29.51
N SER A 118 23.54 26.66 -28.61
CA SER A 118 23.17 28.07 -28.47
C SER A 118 24.35 28.91 -27.99
N GLN A 119 25.17 28.39 -27.08
CA GLN A 119 26.39 29.08 -26.66
C GLN A 119 27.35 29.27 -27.83
N GLN A 120 27.59 28.22 -28.62
CA GLN A 120 28.44 28.32 -29.80
C GLN A 120 27.92 29.37 -30.80
N ALA A 121 26.62 29.39 -31.08
CA ALA A 121 26.02 30.39 -31.97
C ALA A 121 26.19 31.83 -31.44
N MET A 122 26.14 32.02 -30.12
CA MET A 122 26.40 33.32 -29.49
C MET A 122 27.86 33.74 -29.61
N GLU A 123 28.81 32.80 -29.49
CA GLU A 123 30.24 33.06 -29.72
C GLU A 123 30.53 33.43 -31.18
N GLU A 124 29.94 32.72 -32.14
CA GLU A 124 30.02 33.05 -33.57
C GLU A 124 29.42 34.43 -33.86
N MET A 125 28.24 34.73 -33.32
CA MET A 125 27.59 36.03 -33.47
C MET A 125 28.44 37.15 -32.87
N SER A 126 29.05 36.93 -31.70
CA SER A 126 29.93 37.92 -31.08
C SER A 126 31.16 38.20 -31.96
N ARG A 127 31.71 37.17 -32.62
CA ARG A 127 32.82 37.35 -33.56
C ARG A 127 32.38 38.15 -34.80
N SER A 128 31.25 37.81 -35.40
CA SER A 128 30.73 38.56 -36.55
C SER A 128 30.43 40.02 -36.20
N VAL A 129 29.92 40.31 -35.01
CA VAL A 129 29.71 41.69 -34.54
C VAL A 129 31.05 42.43 -34.42
N ALA A 130 32.09 41.78 -33.91
CA ALA A 130 33.43 42.37 -33.82
C ALA A 130 34.01 42.67 -35.22
N GLU A 131 33.89 41.73 -36.17
CA GLU A 131 34.32 41.92 -37.57
C GLU A 131 33.56 43.05 -38.27
N ILE A 132 32.25 43.17 -38.04
CA ILE A 132 31.43 44.28 -38.55
C ILE A 132 31.89 45.61 -37.96
N ALA A 133 32.16 45.67 -36.66
CA ALA A 133 32.63 46.89 -36.01
C ALA A 133 34.01 47.33 -36.53
N GLU A 134 34.92 46.38 -36.76
CA GLU A 134 36.23 46.63 -37.36
C GLU A 134 36.09 47.15 -38.80
N SER A 135 35.27 46.50 -39.62
CA SER A 135 34.98 46.93 -40.99
C SER A 135 34.37 48.33 -41.05
N ALA A 136 33.47 48.66 -40.11
CA ALA A 136 32.88 49.99 -40.01
C ALA A 136 33.91 51.06 -39.60
N ALA A 137 34.85 50.72 -38.71
CA ALA A 137 35.95 51.60 -38.32
C ALA A 137 36.91 51.86 -39.48
N GLU A 138 37.28 50.83 -40.24
CA GLU A 138 38.08 50.97 -41.46
C GLU A 138 37.39 51.86 -42.50
N ALA A 139 36.09 51.65 -42.75
CA ALA A 139 35.32 52.48 -43.67
C ALA A 139 35.26 53.95 -43.24
N ALA A 140 35.08 54.22 -41.94
CA ALA A 140 35.09 55.58 -41.40
C ALA A 140 36.47 56.26 -41.57
N ASN A 141 37.56 55.52 -41.31
CA ASN A 141 38.92 56.01 -41.53
C ASN A 141 39.17 56.33 -43.01
N ALA A 142 38.76 55.45 -43.93
CA ALA A 142 38.89 55.66 -45.36
C ALA A 142 38.10 56.90 -45.84
N ALA A 143 36.86 57.07 -45.36
CA ALA A 143 36.04 58.23 -45.66
C ALA A 143 36.67 59.53 -45.13
N SER A 144 37.25 59.51 -43.93
CA SER A 144 37.96 60.65 -43.34
C SER A 144 39.19 61.06 -44.17
N ASN A 145 40.02 60.08 -44.55
CA ASN A 145 41.19 60.31 -45.41
C ASN A 145 40.78 60.89 -46.78
N ALA A 146 39.71 60.36 -47.39
CA ALA A 146 39.19 60.88 -48.66
C ALA A 146 38.73 62.33 -48.55
N ASN A 147 38.05 62.71 -47.45
CA ASN A 147 37.64 64.09 -47.20
C ASN A 147 38.85 65.03 -47.05
N GLN A 148 39.90 64.62 -46.32
CA GLN A 148 41.13 65.41 -46.19
C GLN A 148 41.83 65.64 -47.53
N HIS A 149 41.89 64.62 -48.40
CA HIS A 149 42.46 64.79 -49.74
C HIS A 149 41.64 65.73 -50.63
N ALA A 150 40.30 65.71 -50.51
CA ALA A 150 39.43 66.61 -51.25
C ALA A 150 39.55 68.08 -50.81
N GLU A 151 39.86 68.35 -49.53
CA GLU A 151 40.10 69.71 -49.03
C GLU A 151 41.47 70.29 -49.44
N GLN A 152 42.44 69.43 -49.78
CA GLN A 152 43.80 69.82 -50.15
C GLN A 152 44.01 69.96 -51.68
N GLY A 153 43.05 69.54 -52.49
CA GLY A 153 43.07 69.66 -53.95
C GLY A 153 42.24 70.83 -54.46
#